data_AF-A0A833N4L3-F1
#
_entry.id   AF-A0A833N4L3-F1
#
_cell.length_a   1.000
_cell.length_b   1.000
_cell.length_c   1.000
_cell.angle_alpha   90.00
_cell.angle_beta   90.00
_cell.angle_gamma   90.00
#
_symmetry.space_group_name_H-M   'P 1'
#
loop_
_entity.id
_entity.type
_entity.pdbx_description
1 polymer ?
#
loop_
_entity_poly.entity_id
_entity_poly.type
_entity_poly.pdbx_seq_one_letter_code
_entity_poly.pdbx_strand_id
1 'polypeptide(L)'
;MQGVLIMATKERIDKQHRYPWPVIETAVQLYYHENMTYRSVSEKMLAHGVEVSHKTIYEWVQKFGNNVDQKTRKRIPNYEIEESYVKCNGDWKYMYRANDRQNTTLSVCMRDKRNMAAAKSFFKKSLEANA
;
A
#
# COMPACT_ATOMS: atom_id res chain seq x y z
N MET A 1 21.61 -4.47 15.21
CA MET A 1 20.43 -4.43 16.10
C MET A 1 19.43 -3.42 15.56
N GLN A 2 18.37 -3.87 14.90
CA GLN A 2 17.02 -3.31 15.06
C GLN A 2 16.06 -4.48 14.84
N GLY A 3 15.48 -4.95 15.94
CA GLY A 3 14.45 -5.98 15.92
C GLY A 3 13.16 -5.38 15.40
N VAL A 4 12.67 -5.89 14.27
CA VAL A 4 11.32 -5.56 13.80
C VAL A 4 10.38 -6.60 14.39
N LEU A 5 9.65 -6.10 15.37
CA LEU A 5 8.50 -6.65 16.08
C LEU A 5 7.66 -7.62 15.22
N ILE A 6 7.84 -8.92 15.42
CA ILE A 6 6.84 -9.93 15.06
C ILE A 6 5.65 -9.69 16.00
N MET A 7 4.71 -8.84 15.59
CA MET A 7 3.42 -8.75 16.27
C MET A 7 2.74 -10.09 16.10
N ALA A 8 2.78 -10.92 17.15
CA ALA A 8 2.12 -12.21 17.22
C ALA A 8 0.61 -12.03 17.01
N THR A 9 0.16 -12.15 15.76
CA THR A 9 -1.24 -12.33 15.41
C THR A 9 -1.54 -13.82 15.55
N LYS A 10 -2.42 -14.14 16.50
CA LYS A 10 -3.03 -15.46 16.77
C LYS A 10 -2.99 -16.36 15.52
N GLU A 11 -2.14 -17.39 15.54
CA GLU A 11 -1.86 -18.25 14.38
C GLU A 11 -3.16 -18.79 13.77
N ARG A 12 -3.58 -18.20 12.64
CA ARG A 12 -4.52 -18.86 11.74
C ARG A 12 -3.74 -19.95 11.02
N ILE A 13 -3.74 -21.14 11.57
CA ILE A 13 -3.28 -22.34 10.86
C ILE A 13 -4.37 -22.68 9.84
N ASP A 14 -4.29 -22.07 8.66
CA ASP A 14 -5.14 -22.46 7.53
C ASP A 14 -4.62 -23.79 6.98
N LYS A 15 -5.22 -24.91 7.42
CA LYS A 15 -4.76 -26.29 7.21
C LYS A 15 -4.73 -26.74 5.74
N GLN A 16 -5.12 -25.88 4.79
CA GLN A 16 -5.22 -26.20 3.36
C GLN A 16 -4.06 -25.65 2.51
N HIS A 17 -3.10 -24.92 3.09
CA HIS A 17 -2.01 -24.32 2.33
C HIS A 17 -0.65 -24.96 2.66
N ARG A 18 0.15 -25.21 1.61
CA ARG A 18 1.55 -25.70 1.73
C ARG A 18 2.43 -24.78 2.58
N TYR A 19 2.08 -23.50 2.64
CA TYR A 19 2.81 -22.48 3.39
C TYR A 19 1.97 -22.00 4.58
N PRO A 20 2.59 -21.78 5.76
CA PRO A 20 1.88 -21.26 6.92
C PRO A 20 1.43 -19.82 6.66
N TRP A 21 0.34 -19.40 7.33
CA TRP A 21 -0.25 -18.09 7.13
C TRP A 21 0.74 -16.91 7.23
N PRO A 22 1.70 -16.86 8.18
CA PRO A 22 2.66 -15.76 8.25
C PRO A 22 3.49 -15.58 6.96
N VAL A 23 3.80 -16.67 6.24
CA VAL A 23 4.53 -16.62 4.97
C VAL A 23 3.65 -16.00 3.88
N ILE A 24 2.38 -16.43 3.82
CA ILE A 24 1.39 -15.92 2.86
C ILE A 24 1.12 -14.44 3.13
N GLU A 25 0.88 -14.07 4.39
CA GLU A 25 0.62 -12.70 4.83
C GLU A 25 1.80 -11.79 4.52
N THR A 26 3.04 -12.23 4.79
CA THR A 26 4.25 -11.46 4.46
C THR A 26 4.37 -11.21 2.96
N ALA A 27 4.17 -12.24 2.13
CA ALA A 27 4.21 -12.10 0.68
C ALA A 27 3.17 -11.10 0.15
N VAL A 28 1.94 -11.17 0.65
CA VAL A 28 0.85 -10.25 0.27
C VAL A 28 1.15 -8.83 0.76
N GLN A 29 1.71 -8.68 1.97
CA GLN A 29 2.12 -7.38 2.50
C GLN A 29 3.24 -6.74 1.68
N LEU A 30 4.26 -7.49 1.28
CA LEU A 30 5.35 -6.99 0.42
C LEU A 30 4.81 -6.45 -0.92
N TYR A 31 3.80 -7.11 -1.49
CA TYR A 31 3.15 -6.63 -2.70
C TYR A 31 2.45 -5.27 -2.50
N TYR A 32 1.62 -5.13 -1.45
CA TYR A 32 0.84 -3.91 -1.23
C TYR A 32 1.63 -2.75 -0.59
N HIS A 33 2.54 -3.02 0.35
CA HIS A 33 3.23 -1.99 1.13
C HIS A 33 4.51 -1.47 0.50
N GLU A 34 5.22 -2.33 -0.21
CA GLU A 34 6.48 -1.97 -0.86
C GLU A 34 6.30 -1.76 -2.38
N ASN A 35 5.05 -1.83 -2.89
CA ASN A 35 4.72 -1.72 -4.31
C ASN A 35 5.56 -2.65 -5.21
N MET A 36 5.90 -3.84 -4.70
CA MET A 36 6.76 -4.79 -5.38
C MET A 36 6.01 -5.58 -6.46
N THR A 37 6.70 -5.91 -7.55
CA THR A 37 6.15 -6.87 -8.52
C THR A 37 6.10 -8.28 -7.93
N TYR A 38 5.21 -9.15 -8.42
CA TYR A 38 5.15 -10.56 -7.98
C TYR A 38 6.48 -11.29 -8.08
N ARG A 39 7.30 -10.95 -9.08
CA ARG A 39 8.63 -11.51 -9.27
C ARG A 39 9.60 -11.03 -8.21
N SER A 40 9.61 -9.73 -7.93
CA SER A 40 10.45 -9.14 -6.88
C SER A 40 10.07 -9.67 -5.49
N VAL A 41 8.77 -9.89 -5.23
CA VAL A 41 8.33 -10.54 -3.99
C VAL A 41 8.87 -11.97 -3.92
N SER A 42 8.72 -12.75 -4.99
CA SER A 42 9.26 -14.12 -5.08
C SER A 42 10.78 -14.17 -4.82
N GLU A 43 11.55 -13.25 -5.40
CA GLU A 43 12.99 -13.13 -5.19
C GLU A 43 13.34 -12.76 -3.74
N LYS A 44 12.58 -11.83 -3.13
CA LYS A 44 12.79 -11.42 -1.74
C LYS A 44 12.42 -12.53 -0.76
N MET A 45 11.35 -13.28 -1.01
CA MET A 45 11.00 -14.47 -0.24
C MET A 45 12.10 -15.53 -0.34
N LEU A 46 12.68 -15.73 -1.53
CA LEU A 46 13.81 -16.63 -1.74
C LEU A 46 15.05 -16.19 -0.95
N ALA A 47 15.36 -14.89 -0.92
CA ALA A 47 16.45 -14.35 -0.10
C ALA A 47 16.25 -14.61 1.41
N HIS A 48 14.99 -14.77 1.84
CA HIS A 48 14.63 -15.18 3.20
C HIS A 48 14.46 -16.71 3.38
N GLY A 49 14.90 -17.52 2.40
CA GLY A 49 14.86 -18.98 2.47
C GLY A 49 13.51 -19.61 2.11
N VAL A 50 12.57 -18.84 1.58
CA VAL A 50 11.24 -19.33 1.15
C VAL A 50 11.19 -19.37 -0.38
N GLU A 51 11.36 -20.56 -0.94
CA GLU A 51 11.24 -20.77 -2.38
C GLU A 51 9.76 -20.82 -2.80
N VAL A 52 9.25 -19.73 -3.37
CA VAL A 52 7.86 -19.61 -3.82
C VAL A 52 7.81 -18.94 -5.18
N SER A 53 7.02 -19.49 -6.09
CA SER A 53 6.88 -18.94 -7.45
C SER A 53 6.07 -17.64 -7.45
N HIS A 54 6.40 -16.71 -8.35
CA HIS A 54 5.63 -15.48 -8.55
C HIS A 54 4.15 -15.73 -8.89
N LYS A 55 3.83 -16.85 -9.55
CA LYS A 55 2.44 -17.27 -9.82
C LYS A 55 1.69 -17.60 -8.51
N THR A 56 2.35 -18.28 -7.58
CA THR A 56 1.78 -18.57 -6.26
C THR A 56 1.55 -17.29 -5.47
N ILE A 57 2.48 -16.32 -5.54
CA ILE A 57 2.28 -14.99 -4.95
C ILE A 57 1.05 -14.30 -5.55
N TYR A 58 0.89 -14.33 -6.88
CA TYR A 58 -0.29 -13.79 -7.55
C TYR A 58 -1.57 -14.43 -7.01
N GLU A 59 -1.64 -15.75 -6.93
CA GLU A 59 -2.81 -16.48 -6.39
C GLU A 59 -3.12 -16.08 -4.94
N TRP A 60 -2.10 -15.87 -4.10
CA TRP A 60 -2.29 -15.39 -2.73
C TRP A 60 -2.77 -13.95 -2.67
N VAL A 61 -2.25 -13.06 -3.50
CA VAL A 61 -2.70 -11.67 -3.57
C VAL A 61 -4.15 -11.61 -4.03
N GLN A 62 -4.55 -12.39 -5.04
CA GLN A 62 -5.95 -12.44 -5.47
C GLN A 62 -6.88 -13.01 -4.38
N LYS A 63 -6.45 -14.06 -3.67
CA LYS A 63 -7.28 -14.74 -2.66
C LYS A 63 -7.36 -13.98 -1.33
N PHE A 64 -6.27 -13.39 -0.88
CA PHE A 64 -6.11 -12.83 0.46
C PHE A 64 -5.87 -11.33 0.49
N GLY A 65 -5.57 -10.71 -0.66
CA GLY A 65 -5.19 -9.30 -0.77
C GLY A 65 -6.16 -8.37 -0.06
N ASN A 66 -7.45 -8.44 -0.37
CA ASN A 66 -8.46 -7.59 0.26
C ASN A 66 -8.48 -7.70 1.80
N ASN A 67 -8.28 -8.89 2.36
CA ASN A 67 -8.32 -9.10 3.81
C ASN A 67 -7.05 -8.60 4.50
N VAL A 68 -5.90 -8.79 3.87
CA VAL A 68 -4.59 -8.33 4.39
C VAL A 68 -4.48 -6.82 4.25
N ASP A 69 -4.81 -6.29 3.09
CA ASP A 69 -4.80 -4.87 2.75
C ASP A 69 -5.75 -4.07 3.66
N GLN A 70 -6.98 -4.54 3.91
CA GLN A 70 -7.90 -3.86 4.85
C GLN A 70 -7.39 -3.84 6.30
N LYS A 71 -6.69 -4.90 6.74
CA LYS A 71 -6.10 -4.95 8.09
C LYS A 71 -4.92 -4.01 8.23
N THR A 72 -4.13 -3.84 7.17
CA THR A 72 -2.94 -3.00 7.19
C THR A 72 -3.24 -1.53 6.89
N ARG A 73 -4.27 -1.23 6.08
CA ARG A 73 -4.79 0.14 5.87
C ARG A 73 -5.33 0.80 7.14
N LYS A 74 -5.80 0.04 8.13
CA LYS A 74 -6.28 0.56 9.43
C LYS A 74 -5.19 1.24 10.30
N ARG A 75 -3.96 1.38 9.80
CA ARG A 75 -2.85 2.05 10.49
C ARG A 75 -2.04 2.96 9.55
N ILE A 76 -2.66 3.97 8.95
CA ILE A 76 -1.90 5.07 8.31
C ILE A 76 -2.14 6.39 9.05
N PRO A 77 -1.52 6.60 10.24
CA PRO A 77 -1.63 7.88 10.95
C PRO A 77 -0.78 9.00 10.34
N ASN A 78 0.03 8.73 9.31
CA ASN A 78 0.97 9.70 8.73
C ASN A 78 0.90 9.64 7.20
N TYR A 79 0.03 10.46 6.60
CA TYR A 79 0.04 10.75 5.17
C TYR A 79 0.56 12.18 4.97
N GLU A 80 1.35 12.39 3.92
CA GLU A 80 1.84 13.71 3.52
C GLU A 80 0.99 14.22 2.37
N ILE A 81 0.77 15.54 2.33
CA ILE A 81 0.02 16.16 1.25
C ILE A 81 0.95 17.05 0.45
N GLU A 82 1.03 16.76 -0.84
CA GLU A 82 1.89 17.46 -1.79
C GLU A 82 1.03 18.36 -2.70
N GLU A 83 1.51 19.58 -2.96
CA GLU A 83 1.00 20.48 -3.99
C GLU A 83 2.03 20.58 -5.11
N SER A 84 1.64 20.23 -6.34
CA SER A 84 2.52 20.28 -7.52
C SER A 84 1.82 20.96 -8.70
N TYR A 85 2.61 21.56 -9.60
CA TYR A 85 2.13 22.21 -10.81
C TYR A 85 2.46 21.31 -12.02
N VAL A 86 1.43 20.87 -12.74
CA VAL A 86 1.55 19.82 -13.77
C VAL A 86 0.87 20.28 -15.05
N LYS A 87 1.48 19.97 -16.20
CA LYS A 87 0.93 20.30 -17.52
C LYS A 87 0.07 19.14 -18.04
N CYS A 88 -1.21 19.41 -18.32
CA CYS A 88 -2.18 18.44 -18.83
C CYS A 88 -2.83 18.98 -20.10
N ASN A 89 -2.69 18.28 -21.23
CA ASN A 89 -3.25 18.69 -22.54
C ASN A 89 -2.88 20.13 -22.96
N GLY A 90 -1.67 20.58 -22.65
CA GLY A 90 -1.21 21.92 -22.99
C GLY A 90 -1.44 22.96 -21.90
N ASP A 91 -2.38 22.72 -20.98
CA ASP A 91 -2.71 23.64 -19.89
C ASP A 91 -2.06 23.25 -18.58
N TRP A 92 -1.57 24.24 -17.85
CA TRP A 92 -1.03 24.00 -16.52
C TRP A 92 -2.13 23.96 -15.46
N LYS A 93 -2.04 22.97 -14.57
CA LYS A 93 -3.00 22.74 -13.48
C LYS A 93 -2.28 22.46 -12.17
N TYR A 94 -2.94 22.82 -11.08
CA TYR A 94 -2.52 22.49 -9.72
C TYR A 94 -3.03 21.11 -9.33
N MET A 95 -2.12 20.27 -8.86
CA MET A 95 -2.41 18.92 -8.39
C MET A 95 -2.14 18.83 -6.90
N TYR A 96 -3.16 18.41 -6.16
CA TYR A 96 -3.04 18.03 -4.75
C TYR A 96 -3.01 16.51 -4.66
N ARG A 97 -2.02 15.94 -3.97
CA ARG A 97 -1.91 14.49 -3.74
C ARG A 97 -1.72 14.19 -2.28
N ALA A 98 -2.51 13.26 -1.76
CA ALA A 98 -2.25 12.66 -0.46
C ALA A 98 -1.45 11.38 -0.70
N ASN A 99 -0.26 11.30 -0.12
CA ASN A 99 0.65 10.16 -0.23
C ASN A 99 0.84 9.52 1.15
N ASP A 100 1.01 8.20 1.18
CA ASP A 100 1.51 7.54 2.38
C ASP A 100 3.03 7.76 2.57
N ARG A 101 3.59 7.20 3.63
CA ARG A 101 5.01 7.33 3.97
C ARG A 101 5.96 6.65 2.96
N GLN A 102 5.42 5.80 2.10
CA GLN A 102 6.10 5.09 1.03
C GLN A 102 5.90 5.78 -0.33
N ASN A 103 5.34 7.00 -0.34
CA ASN A 103 4.97 7.76 -1.54
C ASN A 103 3.89 7.09 -2.40
N THR A 104 3.13 6.15 -1.87
CA THR A 104 1.94 5.60 -2.54
C THR A 104 0.82 6.64 -2.51
N THR A 105 0.29 6.98 -3.68
CA THR A 105 -0.78 7.97 -3.79
C THR A 105 -2.13 7.40 -3.32
N LEU A 106 -2.67 7.96 -2.25
CA LEU A 106 -3.95 7.61 -1.64
C LEU A 106 -5.13 8.36 -2.28
N SER A 107 -4.91 9.62 -2.69
CA SER A 107 -5.95 10.47 -3.29
C SER A 107 -5.33 11.58 -4.13
N VAL A 108 -6.01 12.01 -5.20
CA VAL A 108 -5.56 13.08 -6.11
C VAL A 108 -6.70 14.05 -6.42
N CYS A 109 -6.39 15.34 -6.56
CA CYS A 109 -7.32 16.35 -7.05
C CYS A 109 -6.63 17.36 -7.98
N MET A 110 -7.27 17.67 -9.11
CA MET A 110 -6.80 18.65 -10.11
C MET A 110 -7.63 19.93 -10.06
N ARG A 111 -6.97 21.09 -10.20
CA ARG A 111 -7.58 22.43 -10.23
C ARG A 111 -6.88 23.34 -11.24
N ASP A 112 -7.66 24.21 -11.89
CA ASP A 112 -7.11 25.19 -12.84
C ASP A 112 -6.39 26.35 -12.14
N LYS A 113 -6.74 26.63 -10.88
CA LYS A 113 -6.16 27.71 -10.08
C LYS A 113 -5.78 27.21 -8.70
N ARG A 114 -4.73 27.81 -8.13
CA ARG A 114 -4.36 27.62 -6.73
C ARG A 114 -5.48 28.16 -5.86
N ASN A 115 -6.16 27.27 -5.14
CA ASN A 115 -7.36 27.63 -4.38
C ASN A 115 -7.33 26.97 -2.99
N MET A 116 -7.20 27.79 -1.95
CA MET A 116 -7.14 27.34 -0.56
C MET A 116 -8.42 26.63 -0.11
N ALA A 117 -9.60 27.04 -0.59
CA ALA A 117 -10.86 26.37 -0.26
C ALA A 117 -10.92 24.97 -0.89
N ALA A 118 -10.42 24.82 -2.12
CA ALA A 118 -10.32 23.52 -2.78
C ALA A 118 -9.32 22.61 -2.07
N ALA A 119 -8.16 23.15 -1.64
CA ALA A 119 -7.17 22.44 -0.86
C ALA A 119 -7.76 21.96 0.48
N LYS A 120 -8.43 22.85 1.23
CA LYS A 120 -9.12 22.47 2.49
C LYS A 120 -10.18 21.39 2.28
N SER A 121 -10.97 21.48 1.21
CA SER A 121 -11.98 20.45 0.88
C SER A 121 -11.32 19.11 0.54
N PHE A 122 -10.22 19.13 -0.21
CA PHE A 122 -9.44 17.94 -0.50
C PHE A 122 -8.86 17.33 0.78
N PHE A 123 -8.24 18.13 1.65
CA PHE A 123 -7.69 17.68 2.93
C PHE A 123 -8.76 17.04 3.81
N LYS A 124 -9.94 17.66 3.94
CA LYS A 124 -11.07 17.10 4.71
C LYS A 124 -11.52 15.75 4.14
N LYS A 125 -11.68 15.65 2.83
CA LYS A 125 -12.10 14.39 2.17
C LYS A 125 -11.03 13.31 2.29
N SER A 126 -9.76 13.67 2.15
CA SER A 126 -8.63 12.74 2.31
C SER A 126 -8.49 12.28 3.76
N LEU A 127 -8.76 13.15 4.75
CA LEU A 127 -8.87 12.75 6.16
C LEU A 127 -10.01 11.76 6.37
N GLU A 128 -11.23 12.09 5.91
CA GLU A 128 -12.40 11.23 6.11
C GLU A 128 -12.28 9.88 5.40
N ALA A 129 -11.62 9.82 4.24
CA ALA A 129 -11.46 8.60 3.47
C ALA A 129 -10.32 7.69 3.98
N ASN A 130 -9.38 8.24 4.77
CA ASN A 130 -8.18 7.52 5.23
C ASN A 130 -8.01 7.53 6.77
N ALA A 131 -9.00 8.02 7.53
CA ALA A 131 -9.08 7.92 8.99
C ALA A 131 -9.72 6.60 9.43
#